data_AF-A0A3D2GHJ1-F1
#
_entry.id   AF-A0A3D2GHJ1-F1
#
_cell.length_a   1.000
_cell.length_b   1.000
_cell.length_c   1.000
_cell.angle_alpha   90.00
_cell.angle_beta   90.00
_cell.angle_gamma   90.00
#
_symmetry.space_group_name_H-M   'P 1'
#
loop_
_entity.id
_entity.type
_entity.pdbx_description
1 polymer ?
#
loop_
_entity_poly.entity_id
_entity_poly.type
_entity_poly.pdbx_seq_one_letter_code
_entity_poly.pdbx_strand_id
1 'polypeptide(L)'
;MRLLTKLFPKSGGKYNYRGRGFTLVELIMTVVVVSIVAIPLSLLISQHLESVLQSRDYTAAVNLARLEMEKVNNLSYNNIVSGSFSPYQGTNYDVTRTVTYAQGDEAAAESMKKIVVDVKRSGDAAVLVSLVTYVTKNIIYGI
;
A
#
# COMPACT_ATOMS: atom_id res chain seq x y z
N MET A 1 -47.83 65.09 -38.31
CA MET A 1 -48.35 64.08 -39.26
C MET A 1 -47.59 62.79 -39.03
N ARG A 2 -48.33 61.68 -38.91
CA ARG A 2 -47.85 60.32 -38.60
C ARG A 2 -46.58 59.94 -39.35
N LEU A 3 -45.68 59.21 -38.70
CA LEU A 3 -45.05 57.98 -39.19
C LEU A 3 -43.96 57.55 -38.23
N LEU A 4 -44.25 56.59 -37.35
CA LEU A 4 -43.27 55.62 -36.81
C LEU A 4 -44.08 54.52 -36.13
N THR A 5 -44.59 53.58 -36.93
CA THR A 5 -45.26 52.39 -36.40
C THR A 5 -44.71 51.15 -37.09
N LYS A 6 -44.14 50.29 -36.24
CA LYS A 6 -43.89 48.85 -36.40
C LYS A 6 -42.79 48.42 -37.36
N LEU A 7 -41.70 47.89 -36.79
CA LEU A 7 -41.04 46.69 -37.33
C LEU A 7 -40.07 46.06 -36.30
N PHE A 8 -40.60 45.61 -35.16
CA PHE A 8 -39.98 44.51 -34.42
C PHE A 8 -41.09 43.71 -33.72
N PRO A 9 -41.35 42.45 -34.12
CA PRO A 9 -42.19 41.57 -33.33
C PRO A 9 -41.44 41.25 -32.02
N LYS A 10 -41.96 41.79 -30.91
CA LYS A 10 -41.57 41.41 -29.55
C LYS A 10 -42.00 39.95 -29.34
N SER A 11 -41.12 39.01 -29.67
CA SER A 11 -41.26 37.60 -29.30
C SER A 11 -41.00 37.47 -27.80
N GLY A 12 -42.02 37.82 -27.00
CA GLY A 12 -42.10 37.49 -25.60
C GLY A 12 -42.43 36.01 -25.46
N GLY A 13 -41.44 35.14 -25.69
CA GLY A 13 -41.52 33.74 -25.33
C GLY A 13 -41.70 33.61 -23.83
N LYS A 14 -42.94 33.43 -23.39
CA LYS A 14 -43.25 33.05 -22.01
C LYS A 14 -42.81 31.61 -21.82
N TYR A 15 -41.62 31.39 -21.29
CA TYR A 15 -41.21 30.08 -20.80
C TYR A 15 -42.08 29.74 -19.59
N ASN A 16 -43.15 28.98 -19.83
CA ASN A 16 -43.96 28.36 -18.79
C ASN A 16 -43.09 27.27 -18.14
N TYR A 17 -42.28 27.64 -17.16
CA TYR A 17 -41.72 26.67 -16.21
C TYR A 17 -42.89 26.16 -15.35
N ARG A 18 -43.59 25.15 -15.86
CA ARG A 18 -44.45 24.30 -15.03
C ARG A 18 -43.53 23.58 -14.05
N GLY A 19 -43.28 24.20 -12.90
CA GLY A 19 -42.61 23.57 -11.77
C GLY A 19 -43.46 22.40 -11.29
N ARG A 20 -43.18 21.20 -11.82
CA ARG A 20 -43.69 19.96 -11.24
C ARG A 20 -42.88 19.74 -9.97
N GLY A 21 -43.51 19.96 -8.81
CA GLY A 21 -42.90 19.62 -7.53
C GLY A 21 -42.73 18.10 -7.42
N PHE A 22 -41.68 17.67 -6.73
CA PHE A 22 -41.48 16.26 -6.38
C PHE A 22 -42.64 15.80 -5.49
N THR A 23 -43.20 14.63 -5.79
CA THR A 23 -44.20 14.03 -4.90
C THR A 23 -43.51 13.50 -3.65
N LEU A 24 -44.20 13.50 -2.50
CA LEU A 24 -43.67 12.97 -1.25
C LEU A 24 -43.23 11.50 -1.40
N VAL A 25 -43.98 10.71 -2.16
CA VAL A 25 -43.66 9.31 -2.44
C VAL A 25 -42.36 9.17 -3.24
N GLU A 26 -42.14 10.02 -4.24
CA GLU A 26 -40.92 10.02 -5.05
C GLU A 26 -39.69 10.39 -4.20
N LEU A 27 -39.81 11.33 -3.27
CA LEU A 27 -38.73 11.69 -2.36
C LEU A 27 -38.41 10.53 -1.40
N ILE A 28 -39.42 9.87 -0.82
CA ILE A 28 -39.18 8.70 0.06
C ILE A 28 -38.52 7.56 -0.72
N MET A 29 -39.00 7.28 -1.95
CA MET A 29 -38.42 6.22 -2.78
C MET A 29 -36.98 6.51 -3.19
N THR A 30 -36.65 7.76 -3.53
CA THR A 30 -35.25 8.13 -3.84
C THR A 30 -34.34 7.96 -2.64
N VAL A 31 -34.76 8.36 -1.43
CA VAL A 31 -33.99 8.16 -0.20
C VAL A 31 -33.81 6.66 0.10
N VAL A 32 -34.83 5.83 -0.09
CA VAL A 32 -34.74 4.38 0.09
C VAL A 32 -33.73 3.78 -0.90
N VAL A 33 -33.85 4.09 -2.18
CA VAL A 33 -32.94 3.57 -3.22
C VAL A 33 -31.50 4.03 -2.97
N VAL A 34 -31.29 5.30 -2.62
CA VAL A 34 -29.96 5.82 -2.28
C VAL A 34 -29.40 5.10 -1.06
N SER A 35 -30.21 4.84 -0.03
CA SER A 35 -29.74 4.16 1.19
C SER A 35 -29.28 2.73 0.91
N ILE A 36 -30.00 1.99 0.05
CA ILE A 36 -29.63 0.63 -0.37
C ILE A 36 -28.25 0.62 -1.04
N VAL A 37 -27.93 1.65 -1.82
CA VAL A 37 -26.65 1.76 -2.54
C VAL A 37 -25.54 2.35 -1.67
N ALA A 38 -25.85 3.32 -0.81
CA ALA A 38 -24.86 4.04 -0.01
C ALA A 38 -24.20 3.17 1.06
N ILE A 39 -24.95 2.25 1.68
CA ILE A 39 -24.43 1.36 2.72
C ILE A 39 -23.27 0.49 2.22
N PRO A 40 -23.41 -0.35 1.18
CA PRO A 40 -22.31 -1.18 0.70
C PRO A 40 -21.14 -0.35 0.15
N LEU A 41 -21.40 0.81 -0.47
CA LEU A 41 -20.34 1.70 -0.94
C LEU A 41 -19.46 2.22 0.21
N SER A 42 -20.07 2.60 1.34
CA SER A 42 -19.32 3.08 2.50
C SER A 42 -18.37 2.02 3.07
N LEU A 43 -18.80 0.74 3.07
CA LEU A 43 -17.99 -0.39 3.50
C LEU A 43 -16.81 -0.64 2.53
N LEU A 44 -17.08 -0.62 1.22
CA LEU A 44 -16.05 -0.80 0.20
C LEU A 44 -14.97 0.29 0.26
N ILE A 45 -15.37 1.56 0.47
CA ILE A 45 -14.42 2.67 0.60
C ILE A 45 -13.50 2.44 1.82
N SER A 46 -14.06 2.02 2.95
CA SER A 46 -13.30 1.78 4.17
C SER A 46 -12.26 0.67 3.99
N GLN A 47 -12.68 -0.45 3.38
CA GLN A 47 -11.77 -1.56 3.06
C GLN A 47 -10.69 -1.17 2.05
N HIS A 48 -11.05 -0.37 1.04
CA HIS A 48 -10.10 0.10 0.05
C HIS A 48 -9.01 0.99 0.67
N LEU A 49 -9.40 1.92 1.56
CA LEU A 49 -8.44 2.77 2.25
C LEU A 49 -7.48 1.95 3.12
N GLU A 50 -7.99 0.98 3.87
CA GLU A 50 -7.16 0.08 4.67
C GLU A 50 -6.18 -0.71 3.78
N SER A 51 -6.66 -1.25 2.66
CA SER A 51 -5.82 -1.99 1.71
C SER A 51 -4.74 -1.11 1.07
N VAL A 52 -5.03 0.15 0.75
CA VAL A 52 -4.05 1.09 0.20
C VAL A 52 -2.96 1.40 1.23
N LEU A 53 -3.33 1.64 2.48
CA LEU A 53 -2.37 1.89 3.56
C LEU A 53 -1.48 0.67 3.82
N GLN A 54 -2.06 -0.52 3.89
CA GLN A 54 -1.30 -1.77 4.04
C GLN A 54 -0.37 -2.01 2.85
N SER A 55 -0.83 -1.78 1.62
CA SER A 55 -0.02 -1.94 0.40
C SER A 55 1.17 -0.97 0.37
N ARG A 56 0.96 0.26 0.82
CA ARG A 56 2.03 1.26 0.94
C ARG A 56 3.06 0.82 1.97
N ASP A 57 2.61 0.39 3.15
CA ASP A 57 3.48 -0.03 4.24
C ASP A 57 4.26 -1.30 3.86
N TYR A 58 3.62 -2.24 3.15
CA TYR A 58 4.25 -3.45 2.62
C TYR A 58 5.32 -3.12 1.56
N THR A 59 5.02 -2.21 0.63
CA THR A 59 5.98 -1.80 -0.41
C THR A 59 7.22 -1.15 0.20
N ALA A 60 7.04 -0.27 1.20
CA ALA A 60 8.14 0.33 1.95
C ALA A 60 8.98 -0.74 2.67
N ALA A 61 8.32 -1.67 3.37
CA ALA A 61 9.00 -2.75 4.08
C ALA A 61 9.80 -3.68 3.14
N VAL A 62 9.23 -4.05 1.99
CA VAL A 62 9.93 -4.87 0.97
C VAL A 62 11.17 -4.15 0.45
N ASN A 63 11.08 -2.85 0.16
CA ASN A 63 12.23 -2.09 -0.34
C ASN A 63 13.34 -2.01 0.71
N LEU A 64 13.01 -1.82 1.98
CA LEU A 64 14.00 -1.83 3.07
C LEU A 64 14.62 -3.22 3.29
N ALA A 65 13.81 -4.28 3.21
CA ALA A 65 14.29 -5.66 3.30
C ALA A 65 15.27 -5.96 2.16
N ARG A 66 14.94 -5.58 0.92
CA ARG A 66 15.81 -5.74 -0.25
C ARG A 66 17.11 -4.96 -0.11
N LEU A 67 17.04 -3.71 0.36
CA LEU A 67 18.22 -2.90 0.61
C LEU A 67 19.17 -3.56 1.61
N GLU A 68 18.64 -4.13 2.71
CA GLU A 68 19.47 -4.86 3.67
C GLU A 68 20.05 -6.15 3.07
N MET A 69 19.28 -6.87 2.24
CA MET A 69 19.77 -8.05 1.54
C MET A 69 20.89 -7.73 0.56
N GLU A 70 20.81 -6.60 -0.14
CA GLU A 70 21.88 -6.09 -1.00
C GLU A 70 23.14 -5.75 -0.21
N LYS A 71 22.99 -5.10 0.96
CA LYS A 71 24.11 -4.85 1.87
C LYS A 71 24.77 -6.15 2.31
N VAL A 72 23.98 -7.15 2.73
CA VAL A 72 24.48 -8.46 3.13
C VAL A 72 25.21 -9.16 1.99
N ASN A 73 24.69 -9.06 0.76
CA ASN A 73 25.32 -9.64 -0.43
C ASN A 73 26.68 -9.00 -0.75
N ASN A 74 26.90 -7.75 -0.37
CA ASN A 74 28.18 -7.05 -0.55
C ASN A 74 29.15 -7.26 0.64
N LEU A 75 28.73 -7.95 1.71
CA LEU A 75 29.60 -8.28 2.83
C LEU A 75 30.38 -9.58 2.55
N SER A 76 31.64 -9.61 2.97
CA SER A 76 32.39 -10.86 3.02
C SER A 76 31.73 -11.87 3.96
N TYR A 77 31.77 -13.15 3.63
CA TYR A 77 31.13 -14.24 4.39
C TYR A 77 31.33 -14.15 5.91
N ASN A 78 32.55 -13.84 6.35
CA ASN A 78 32.90 -13.75 7.77
C ASN A 78 32.21 -12.57 8.49
N ASN A 79 31.93 -11.48 7.77
CA ASN A 79 31.31 -10.28 8.33
C ASN A 79 29.78 -10.35 8.37
N ILE A 80 29.18 -11.39 7.80
CA ILE A 80 27.73 -11.63 7.85
C ILE A 80 27.38 -12.17 9.24
N VAL A 81 26.87 -11.29 10.10
CA VAL A 81 26.48 -11.57 11.49
C VAL A 81 25.06 -11.07 11.78
N SER A 82 24.38 -11.64 12.77
CA SER A 82 23.07 -11.15 13.21
C SER A 82 23.14 -9.71 13.74
N GLY A 83 22.07 -8.94 13.58
CA GLY A 83 21.99 -7.57 14.04
C GLY A 83 20.55 -7.06 14.07
N SER A 84 20.27 -6.05 14.88
CA SER A 84 18.98 -5.36 14.94
C SER A 84 19.21 -3.87 14.76
N PHE A 85 18.42 -3.25 13.91
CA PHE A 85 18.58 -1.85 13.53
C PHE A 85 17.26 -1.11 13.73
N SER A 86 17.23 -0.19 14.69
CA SER A 86 16.05 0.61 15.05
C SER A 86 16.49 2.01 15.49
N PRO A 87 15.99 3.10 14.87
CA PRO A 87 15.23 3.15 13.62
C PRO A 87 16.14 2.87 12.42
N TYR A 88 15.73 2.00 11.49
CA TYR A 88 16.55 1.66 10.33
C TYR A 88 16.62 2.84 9.34
N GLN A 89 17.81 3.38 9.09
CA GLN A 89 18.06 4.51 8.17
C GLN A 89 17.21 5.76 8.46
N GLY A 90 16.82 5.98 9.72
CA GLY A 90 15.95 7.11 10.10
C GLY A 90 14.48 6.96 9.67
N THR A 91 14.06 5.75 9.28
CA THR A 91 12.67 5.45 8.93
C THR A 91 11.86 4.98 10.14
N ASN A 92 10.53 4.92 9.99
CA ASN A 92 9.62 4.37 11.01
C ASN A 92 9.57 2.83 11.03
N TYR A 93 10.60 2.17 10.51
CA TYR A 93 10.69 0.72 10.43
C TYR A 93 11.95 0.24 11.16
N ASP A 94 11.82 -0.92 11.78
CA ASP A 94 12.95 -1.63 12.35
C ASP A 94 13.27 -2.84 11.46
N VAL A 95 14.56 -3.10 11.28
CA VAL A 95 15.05 -4.23 10.48
C VAL A 95 15.88 -5.13 11.38
N THR A 96 15.55 -6.41 11.41
CA THR A 96 16.27 -7.43 12.16
C THR A 96 16.86 -8.43 11.18
N ARG A 97 18.17 -8.63 11.27
CA ARG A 97 18.91 -9.64 10.52
C ARG A 97 19.28 -10.77 11.45
N THR A 98 18.79 -11.96 11.16
CA THR A 98 19.09 -13.19 11.89
C THR A 98 19.90 -14.10 11.01
N VAL A 99 21.13 -14.41 11.42
CA VAL A 99 22.06 -15.28 10.71
C VAL A 99 22.20 -16.57 11.51
N THR A 100 21.93 -17.71 10.87
CA THR A 100 22.14 -19.03 11.44
C THR A 100 22.93 -19.90 10.47
N TYR A 101 23.66 -20.89 10.98
CA TYR A 101 24.31 -21.88 10.12
C TYR A 101 23.27 -22.92 9.69
N ALA A 102 23.04 -23.02 8.39
CA ALA A 102 22.20 -24.05 7.80
C ALA A 102 22.99 -25.35 7.56
N GLN A 103 24.31 -25.24 7.38
CA GLN A 103 25.23 -26.36 7.28
C GLN A 103 26.63 -25.96 7.73
N GLY A 104 27.32 -26.87 8.43
CA GLY A 104 28.64 -26.61 9.01
C GLY A 104 28.58 -25.65 10.19
N ASP A 105 29.71 -25.02 10.49
CA ASP A 105 29.88 -24.02 11.53
C ASP A 105 30.89 -22.94 11.09
N GLU A 106 31.29 -22.06 12.01
CA GLU A 106 32.26 -20.99 11.73
C GLU A 106 33.65 -21.54 11.36
N ALA A 107 34.05 -22.65 11.97
CA ALA A 107 35.36 -23.26 11.81
C ALA A 107 35.45 -24.18 10.59
N ALA A 108 34.31 -24.65 10.08
CA ALA A 108 34.24 -25.55 8.94
C ALA A 108 34.86 -24.93 7.67
N ALA A 109 35.56 -25.78 6.91
CA ALA A 109 36.11 -25.43 5.61
C ALA A 109 35.00 -25.17 4.58
N GLU A 110 33.87 -25.86 4.71
CA GLU A 110 32.64 -25.68 3.94
C GLU A 110 31.49 -25.35 4.89
N SER A 111 30.81 -24.23 4.67
CA SER A 111 29.69 -23.84 5.51
C SER A 111 28.67 -22.97 4.80
N MET A 112 27.41 -23.07 5.22
CA MET A 112 26.29 -22.32 4.67
C MET A 112 25.58 -21.54 5.76
N LYS A 113 25.48 -20.22 5.58
CA LYS A 113 24.69 -19.33 6.43
C LYS A 113 23.31 -19.14 5.81
N LYS A 114 22.27 -19.31 6.61
CA LYS A 114 20.91 -18.83 6.35
C LYS A 114 20.79 -17.43 6.95
N ILE A 115 20.44 -16.46 6.12
CA ILE A 115 20.16 -15.09 6.55
C ILE A 115 18.67 -14.86 6.41
N VAL A 116 18.04 -14.44 7.50
CA VAL A 116 16.64 -13.99 7.55
C VAL A 116 16.64 -12.50 7.84
N VAL A 117 15.97 -11.71 7.02
CA VAL A 117 15.78 -10.27 7.21
C VAL A 117 14.30 -10.02 7.45
N ASP A 118 13.98 -9.62 8.68
CA ASP A 118 12.63 -9.29 9.12
C ASP A 118 12.47 -7.78 9.23
N VAL A 119 11.39 -7.25 8.66
CA VAL A 119 11.05 -5.83 8.73
C VAL A 119 9.73 -5.67 9.46
N LYS A 120 9.73 -4.80 10.48
CA LYS A 120 8.56 -4.48 11.29
C LYS A 120 8.39 -2.97 11.37
N ARG A 121 7.16 -2.52 11.66
CA ARG A 121 6.94 -1.11 12.01
C ARG A 121 7.59 -0.85 13.37
N SER A 122 8.22 0.32 13.52
CA SER A 122 8.90 0.64 14.76
C SER A 122 7.91 0.68 15.93
N GLY A 123 8.25 -0.02 17.01
CA GLY A 123 7.35 -0.20 18.17
C GLY A 123 6.26 -1.25 17.99
N ASP A 124 6.17 -1.92 16.83
CA ASP A 124 5.25 -3.03 16.58
C ASP A 124 5.97 -4.38 16.75
N ALA A 125 5.21 -5.43 17.07
CA ALA A 125 5.66 -6.81 17.12
C ALA A 125 5.38 -7.56 15.80
N ALA A 126 4.44 -7.07 14.98
CA ALA A 126 4.08 -7.70 13.72
C ALA A 126 5.18 -7.52 12.67
N VAL A 127 5.68 -8.66 12.15
CA VAL A 127 6.60 -8.67 11.00
C VAL A 127 5.76 -8.45 9.73
N LEU A 128 6.08 -7.39 9.00
CA LEU A 128 5.41 -7.05 7.74
C LEU A 128 5.97 -7.88 6.58
N VAL A 129 7.29 -8.05 6.56
CA VAL A 129 8.02 -8.73 5.48
C VAL A 129 9.17 -9.53 6.09
N SER A 130 9.35 -10.75 5.62
CA SER A 130 10.50 -11.59 5.93
C SER A 130 11.11 -12.10 4.63
N LEU A 131 12.40 -11.86 4.42
CA LEU A 131 13.16 -12.37 3.28
C LEU A 131 14.25 -13.33 3.77
N VAL A 132 14.46 -14.41 3.01
CA VAL A 132 15.48 -15.42 3.34
C VAL A 132 16.45 -15.57 2.18
N THR A 133 17.74 -15.61 2.48
CA THR A 133 18.80 -15.98 1.53
C THR A 133 19.80 -16.91 2.17
N TYR A 134 20.56 -17.62 1.33
CA TYR A 134 21.63 -18.52 1.73
C TYR A 134 22.92 -18.06 1.10
N VAL A 135 23.98 -18.03 1.91
CA VAL A 135 25.33 -17.69 1.46
C VAL A 135 26.26 -18.81 1.90
N THR A 136 27.10 -19.28 0.98
CA THR A 136 28.00 -20.41 1.19
C THR A 136 29.46 -19.95 1.20
N LYS A 137 30.28 -20.68 1.95
CA LYS A 137 31.74 -20.59 1.97
C LYS A 137 32.26 -21.93 1.49
N ASN A 138 33.03 -21.91 0.39
CA ASN A 138 33.67 -23.06 -0.24
C ASN A 138 32.66 -24.15 -0.68
N ILE A 139 32.44 -24.28 -1.99
CA ILE A 139 31.49 -25.25 -2.53
C ILE A 139 32.27 -26.31 -3.32
N ILE A 140 32.42 -27.52 -2.78
CA ILE A 140 32.72 -28.68 -3.61
C ILE A 140 31.38 -29.19 -4.15
N TYR A 141 31.08 -28.85 -5.39
CA TYR A 141 29.99 -29.51 -6.11
C TYR A 141 30.43 -30.95 -6.37
N GLY A 142 29.83 -31.90 -5.66
CA GLY A 142 30.00 -33.32 -5.96
C GLY A 142 29.54 -33.59 -7.39
N ILE A 143 30.50 -33.86 -8.27
CA ILE A 143 30.30 -34.52 -9.57
C ILE A 143 30.43 -36.02 -9.38
#